data_AF-A0A8G2F523-F1
#
_entry.id   AF-A0A8G2F523-F1
#
_cell.length_a   1.000
_cell.length_b   1.000
_cell.length_c   1.000
_cell.angle_alpha   90.00
_cell.angle_beta   90.00
_cell.angle_gamma   90.00
#
_symmetry.space_group_name_H-M   'P 1'
#
loop_
_entity.id
_entity.type
_entity.pdbx_description
1 polymer ?
#
loop_
_entity_poly.entity_id
_entity_poly.type
_entity_poly.pdbx_seq_one_letter_code
_entity_poly.pdbx_strand_id
1 'polypeptide(L)'
;MGVFNPDFVSRLTAAFAESDEQRRQERVERDLWLSQYKKDHGVTVGRLDTMSILGEIERCYVEGLFISAIILSTCFIEHVVMNSLIANMHADEDNRIQLGSAIKIAKENDFFPHNLLDRAKNLSTFRNSLVHRKPLSAPNSFCARFLDEGIHPDRILENVAREAIDLKFAFIQAVTEQ
;
A
#
# COMPACT_ATOMS: atom_id res chain seq x y z
N MET A 1 28.29 21.05 -15.92
CA MET A 1 26.86 20.80 -16.22
C MET A 1 26.65 21.08 -17.70
N GLY A 2 26.12 20.12 -18.46
CA GLY A 2 25.84 20.34 -19.88
C GLY A 2 24.64 21.28 -20.05
N VAL A 3 24.76 22.29 -20.91
CA VAL A 3 23.62 23.14 -21.30
C VAL A 3 22.76 22.32 -22.26
N PHE A 4 21.55 21.97 -21.84
CA PHE A 4 20.60 21.27 -22.70
C PHE A 4 20.10 22.20 -23.81
N ASN A 5 19.92 21.66 -25.02
CA ASN A 5 19.38 22.40 -26.15
C ASN A 5 17.94 22.92 -25.80
N PRO A 6 17.67 24.23 -25.89
CA PRO A 6 16.35 24.81 -25.58
C PRO A 6 15.19 24.18 -26.35
N ASP A 7 15.40 23.82 -27.63
CA ASP A 7 14.37 23.19 -28.46
C ASP A 7 14.02 21.78 -27.96
N PHE A 8 15.01 21.07 -27.40
CA PHE A 8 14.79 19.77 -26.79
C PHE A 8 13.96 19.89 -25.51
N VAL A 9 14.28 20.86 -24.64
CA VAL A 9 13.52 21.13 -23.41
C VAL A 9 12.09 21.52 -23.72
N SER A 10 11.87 22.35 -24.74
CA SER A 10 10.53 22.80 -25.16
C SER A 10 9.67 21.61 -25.63
N ARG A 11 10.21 20.74 -26.50
CA ARG A 11 9.50 19.53 -26.94
C ARG A 11 9.19 18.58 -25.79
N LEU A 12 10.15 18.39 -24.88
CA LEU A 12 9.96 17.53 -23.72
C LEU A 12 8.85 18.06 -22.80
N THR A 13 8.81 19.38 -22.57
CA THR A 13 7.76 20.04 -21.77
C THR A 13 6.38 19.84 -22.39
N ALA A 14 6.25 20.01 -23.71
CA ALA A 14 4.99 19.78 -24.42
C ALA A 14 4.53 18.31 -24.30
N ALA A 15 5.45 17.35 -24.45
CA ALA A 15 5.13 15.93 -24.29
C ALA A 15 4.67 15.59 -22.87
N PHE A 16 5.28 16.18 -21.83
CA PHE A 16 4.82 16.01 -20.45
C PHE A 16 3.43 16.60 -20.24
N ALA A 17 3.15 17.79 -20.78
CA ALA A 17 1.83 18.42 -20.67
C ALA A 17 0.73 17.55 -21.31
N GLU A 18 0.99 16.96 -22.47
CA GLU A 18 0.06 16.02 -23.11
C GLU A 18 -0.17 14.76 -22.27
N SER A 19 0.91 14.16 -21.74
CA SER A 19 0.81 13.00 -20.84
C SER A 19 0.04 13.31 -19.56
N ASP A 20 0.23 14.51 -18.99
CA ASP A 20 -0.47 14.95 -17.80
C ASP A 20 -1.96 15.20 -18.04
N GLU A 21 -2.33 15.70 -19.21
CA GLU A 21 -3.73 15.85 -19.62
C GLU A 21 -4.42 14.48 -19.69
N GLN A 22 -3.79 13.52 -20.37
CA GLN A 22 -4.33 12.16 -20.53
C GLN A 22 -4.57 11.45 -19.20
N ARG A 23 -3.68 11.64 -18.21
CA ARG A 23 -3.79 11.00 -16.88
C ARG A 23 -4.63 11.78 -15.88
N ARG A 24 -5.02 13.03 -16.18
CA ARG A 24 -5.67 13.92 -15.21
C ARG A 24 -6.97 13.34 -14.66
N GLN A 25 -7.83 12.84 -15.54
CA GLN A 25 -9.14 12.34 -15.15
C GLN A 25 -9.02 11.15 -14.17
N GLU A 26 -8.12 10.21 -14.45
CA GLU A 26 -7.88 9.07 -13.55
C GLU A 26 -7.35 9.53 -12.18
N ARG A 27 -6.44 10.51 -12.13
CA ARG A 27 -5.96 11.06 -10.85
C ARG A 27 -7.08 11.69 -10.04
N VAL A 28 -7.98 12.43 -10.70
CA VAL A 28 -9.17 13.02 -10.05
C VAL A 28 -10.08 11.94 -9.48
N GLU A 29 -10.33 10.87 -10.24
CA GLU A 29 -11.16 9.75 -9.78
C GLU A 29 -10.56 9.03 -8.57
N ARG A 30 -9.23 8.85 -8.56
CA ARG A 30 -8.51 8.24 -7.43
C ARG A 30 -8.51 9.13 -6.20
N ASP A 31 -8.30 10.44 -6.35
CA ASP A 31 -8.36 11.37 -5.21
C ASP A 31 -9.79 11.52 -4.67
N LEU A 32 -10.80 11.51 -5.55
CA LEU A 32 -12.21 11.48 -5.15
C LEU A 32 -12.52 10.21 -4.34
N TRP A 33 -12.03 9.04 -4.79
CA TRP A 33 -12.17 7.81 -4.01
C TRP A 33 -11.45 7.90 -2.65
N LEU A 34 -10.26 8.50 -2.57
CA LEU A 34 -9.55 8.70 -1.29
C LEU A 34 -10.28 9.68 -0.35
N SER A 35 -11.04 10.63 -0.88
CA SER A 35 -11.72 11.65 -0.09
C SER A 35 -12.69 11.10 0.95
N GLN A 36 -13.17 9.86 0.77
CA GLN A 36 -14.05 9.19 1.74
C GLN A 36 -13.36 8.95 3.09
N TYR A 37 -12.04 8.80 3.11
CA TYR A 37 -11.28 8.57 4.35
C TYR A 37 -10.84 9.89 5.02
N LYS A 38 -10.75 11.00 4.28
CA LYS A 38 -10.18 12.26 4.81
C LYS A 38 -11.05 12.95 5.88
N LYS A 39 -12.29 12.51 6.11
CA LYS A 39 -13.25 13.22 6.97
C LYS A 39 -13.12 12.93 8.48
N ASP A 40 -12.57 11.78 8.86
CA ASP A 40 -12.69 11.26 10.24
C ASP A 40 -11.37 10.93 10.95
N HIS A 41 -10.22 11.30 10.38
CA HIS A 41 -8.93 10.92 10.96
C HIS A 41 -8.34 12.09 11.73
N GLY A 42 -8.32 11.97 13.06
CA GLY A 42 -7.59 12.87 13.95
C GLY A 42 -6.08 12.86 13.67
N VAL A 43 -5.30 13.53 14.51
CA VAL A 43 -3.84 13.57 14.35
C VAL A 43 -3.25 12.19 14.63
N THR A 44 -2.82 11.47 13.59
CA THR A 44 -2.00 10.26 13.73
C THR A 44 -0.58 10.65 14.08
N VAL A 45 -0.13 10.32 15.29
CA VAL A 45 1.26 10.48 15.74
C VAL A 45 1.93 9.11 15.72
N GLY A 46 3.15 9.06 15.20
CA GLY A 46 3.92 7.82 15.13
C GLY A 46 5.40 8.07 14.84
N ARG A 47 6.17 6.99 14.75
CA ARG A 47 7.58 7.05 14.38
C ARG A 47 7.76 7.70 12.99
N LEU A 48 8.87 8.41 12.80
CA LEU A 48 9.14 9.18 11.58
C LEU A 48 9.12 8.31 10.32
N ASP A 49 9.66 7.09 10.40
CA ASP A 49 9.66 6.09 9.33
C ASP A 49 8.21 5.71 8.94
N THR A 50 7.36 5.36 9.90
CA THR A 50 5.94 5.05 9.69
C THR A 50 5.18 6.23 9.10
N MET A 51 5.41 7.44 9.60
CA MET A 51 4.72 8.64 9.12
C MET A 51 5.16 9.03 7.70
N SER A 52 6.43 8.83 7.36
CA SER A 52 6.94 9.07 6.00
C SER A 52 6.30 8.10 5.00
N ILE A 53 6.21 6.81 5.36
CA ILE A 53 5.50 5.79 4.56
C ILE A 53 4.03 6.21 4.37
N LEU A 54 3.34 6.58 5.45
CA LEU A 54 1.94 6.98 5.42
C LEU A 54 1.70 8.15 4.44
N GLY A 55 2.59 9.15 4.46
CA GLY A 55 2.52 10.30 3.58
C GLY A 55 2.72 9.99 2.09
N GLU A 56 3.40 8.89 1.74
CA GLU A 56 3.65 8.50 0.35
C GLU A 56 2.56 7.63 -0.27
N ILE A 57 1.87 6.79 0.53
CA ILE A 57 0.89 5.80 0.04
C ILE A 57 -0.15 6.45 -0.88
N GLU A 58 -0.78 7.54 -0.43
CA GLU A 58 -1.87 8.19 -1.17
C GLU A 58 -1.36 8.85 -2.45
N ARG A 59 -0.18 9.47 -2.41
CA ARG A 59 0.46 10.05 -3.60
C ARG A 59 0.77 8.97 -4.63
N CYS A 60 1.31 7.83 -4.21
CA CYS A 60 1.55 6.70 -5.09
C CYS A 60 0.26 6.21 -5.75
N TYR A 61 -0.83 6.10 -4.98
CA TYR A 61 -2.10 5.66 -5.52
C TYR A 61 -2.67 6.63 -6.55
N VAL A 62 -2.73 7.92 -6.22
CA VAL A 62 -3.23 8.97 -7.12
C VAL A 62 -2.45 8.94 -8.43
N GLU A 63 -1.12 8.90 -8.37
CA GLU A 63 -0.25 8.88 -9.56
C GLU A 63 -0.22 7.54 -10.31
N GLY A 64 -1.00 6.54 -9.91
CA GLY A 64 -1.06 5.23 -10.58
C GLY A 64 0.13 4.31 -10.29
N LEU A 65 0.94 4.63 -9.28
CA LEU A 65 2.05 3.80 -8.79
C LEU A 65 1.54 2.71 -7.84
N PHE A 66 0.66 1.84 -8.35
CA PHE A 66 -0.11 0.90 -7.54
C PHE A 66 0.74 -0.11 -6.76
N ILE A 67 1.81 -0.64 -7.37
CA ILE A 67 2.74 -1.55 -6.68
C ILE A 67 3.36 -0.85 -5.46
N SER A 68 3.78 0.40 -5.60
CA SER A 68 4.32 1.19 -4.50
C SER A 68 3.27 1.42 -3.42
N ALA A 69 2.03 1.78 -3.79
CA ALA A 69 0.94 1.94 -2.83
C ALA A 69 0.65 0.65 -2.05
N ILE A 70 0.67 -0.51 -2.70
CA ILE A 70 0.49 -1.84 -2.08
C ILE A 70 1.63 -2.15 -1.11
N ILE A 71 2.88 -1.98 -1.53
CA ILE A 71 4.06 -2.26 -0.71
C ILE A 71 4.08 -1.36 0.51
N LEU A 72 3.94 -0.04 0.32
CA LEU A 72 3.95 0.93 1.41
C LEU A 72 2.80 0.73 2.39
N SER A 73 1.59 0.42 1.91
CA SER A 73 0.46 0.07 2.78
C SER A 73 0.74 -1.19 3.60
N THR A 74 1.36 -2.21 2.98
CA THR A 74 1.76 -3.42 3.69
C THR A 74 2.82 -3.13 4.76
N CYS A 75 3.81 -2.27 4.47
CA CYS A 75 4.80 -1.85 5.45
C CYS A 75 4.18 -1.06 6.61
N PHE A 76 3.23 -0.16 6.34
CA PHE A 76 2.50 0.55 7.39
C PHE A 76 1.75 -0.42 8.31
N ILE A 77 1.01 -1.37 7.73
CA ILE A 77 0.30 -2.41 8.50
C ILE A 77 1.28 -3.24 9.33
N GLU A 78 2.44 -3.59 8.76
CA GLU A 78 3.50 -4.28 9.48
C GLU A 78 4.00 -3.49 10.69
N HIS A 79 4.25 -2.19 10.52
CA HIS A 79 4.66 -1.32 11.64
C HIS A 79 3.58 -1.25 12.72
N VAL A 80 2.32 -1.12 12.35
CA VAL A 80 1.19 -1.09 13.30
C VAL A 80 1.10 -2.40 14.09
N VAL A 81 1.12 -3.54 13.42
CA VAL A 81 1.06 -4.85 14.08
C VAL A 81 2.27 -5.07 14.98
N MET A 82 3.48 -4.73 14.51
CA MET A 82 4.70 -4.85 15.30
C MET A 82 4.68 -3.96 16.53
N ASN A 83 4.19 -2.73 16.43
CA ASN A 83 4.04 -1.83 17.58
C ASN A 83 3.14 -2.46 18.66
N SER A 84 2.01 -3.07 18.28
CA SER A 84 1.14 -3.76 19.24
C SER A 84 1.82 -4.96 19.89
N LEU A 85 2.61 -5.74 19.14
CA LEU A 85 3.38 -6.86 19.69
C LEU A 85 4.43 -6.39 20.70
N ILE A 86 5.17 -5.32 20.38
CA ILE A 86 6.20 -4.74 21.25
C ILE A 86 5.55 -4.15 22.52
N ALA A 87 4.48 -3.36 22.36
CA ALA A 87 3.76 -2.77 23.48
C ALA A 87 3.20 -3.80 24.47
N ASN A 88 2.88 -5.01 23.98
CA ASN A 88 2.37 -6.12 24.78
C ASN A 88 3.44 -7.17 25.12
N MET A 89 4.73 -6.87 24.94
CA MET A 89 5.87 -7.75 25.30
C MET A 89 5.90 -9.11 24.56
N HIS A 90 5.28 -9.21 23.39
CA HIS A 90 5.38 -10.38 22.50
C HIS A 90 6.52 -10.26 21.48
N ALA A 91 7.15 -9.10 21.38
CA ALA A 91 8.31 -8.84 20.56
C ALA A 91 9.21 -7.78 21.22
N ASP A 92 10.44 -7.67 20.71
CA ASP A 92 11.41 -6.63 21.06
C ASP A 92 11.69 -5.79 19.82
N GLU A 93 12.12 -4.53 19.99
CA GLU A 93 12.49 -3.62 18.90
C GLU A 93 13.62 -4.20 18.02
N ASP A 94 14.52 -4.98 18.62
CA ASP A 94 15.64 -5.62 17.93
C ASP A 94 15.26 -6.94 17.22
N ASN A 95 14.06 -7.47 17.48
CA ASN A 95 13.67 -8.79 16.98
C ASN A 95 13.05 -8.70 15.57
N ARG A 96 13.65 -9.42 14.61
CA ARG A 96 13.15 -9.51 13.24
C ARG A 96 12.07 -10.58 13.12
N ILE A 97 10.82 -10.19 13.39
CA ILE A 97 9.65 -11.04 13.15
C ILE A 97 9.12 -10.77 11.75
N GLN A 98 8.94 -11.82 10.94
CA GLN A 98 8.30 -11.69 9.64
C GLN A 98 6.81 -11.33 9.81
N LEU A 99 6.27 -10.43 8.98
CA LEU A 99 4.87 -10.01 9.01
C LEU A 99 3.87 -11.18 9.14
N GLY A 100 4.11 -12.28 8.41
CA GLY A 100 3.24 -13.45 8.48
C GLY A 100 3.15 -14.09 9.88
N SER A 101 4.24 -14.06 10.64
CA SER A 101 4.30 -14.51 12.03
C SER A 101 3.75 -13.46 12.99
N ALA A 102 4.03 -12.18 12.73
CA ALA A 102 3.49 -11.07 13.52
C ALA A 102 1.94 -11.06 13.49
N ILE A 103 1.35 -11.24 12.31
CA ILE A 103 -0.11 -11.38 12.14
C ILE A 103 -0.65 -12.58 12.93
N LYS A 104 0.06 -13.72 12.92
CA LYS A 104 -0.36 -14.91 13.65
C LYS A 104 -0.39 -14.65 15.16
N ILE A 105 0.68 -14.08 15.71
CA ILE A 105 0.77 -13.74 17.13
C ILE A 105 -0.32 -12.73 17.50
N ALA A 106 -0.52 -11.68 16.69
CA ALA A 106 -1.57 -10.70 16.92
C ALA A 106 -2.97 -11.33 16.94
N LYS A 107 -3.21 -12.34 16.08
CA LYS A 107 -4.48 -13.07 16.02
C LYS A 107 -4.68 -13.97 17.24
N GLU A 108 -3.64 -14.66 17.68
CA GLU A 108 -3.66 -15.54 18.87
C GLU A 108 -3.88 -14.78 20.18
N ASN A 109 -3.62 -13.47 20.20
CA ASN A 109 -3.77 -12.60 21.38
C ASN A 109 -4.86 -11.53 21.22
N ASP A 110 -5.70 -11.63 20.19
CA ASP A 110 -6.85 -10.74 19.96
C ASP A 110 -6.50 -9.23 19.92
N PHE A 111 -5.30 -8.87 19.44
CA PHE A 111 -4.87 -7.45 19.36
C PHE A 111 -5.64 -6.65 18.31
N PHE A 112 -6.20 -7.33 17.32
CA PHE A 112 -7.00 -6.74 16.25
C PHE A 112 -8.14 -7.68 15.86
N PRO A 113 -9.22 -7.16 15.26
CA PRO A 113 -10.26 -8.00 14.68
C PRO A 113 -9.68 -9.04 13.71
N HIS A 114 -10.11 -10.31 13.86
CA HIS A 114 -9.54 -11.42 13.09
C HIS A 114 -9.72 -11.25 11.58
N ASN A 115 -10.85 -10.68 11.14
CA ASN A 115 -11.10 -10.36 9.74
C ASN A 115 -10.08 -9.36 9.18
N LEU A 116 -9.65 -8.38 9.99
CA LEU A 116 -8.64 -7.40 9.61
C LEU A 116 -7.27 -8.06 9.40
N LEU A 117 -6.90 -8.95 10.31
CA LEU A 117 -5.65 -9.73 10.24
C LEU A 117 -5.65 -10.73 9.07
N ASP A 118 -6.78 -11.36 8.76
CA ASP A 118 -6.91 -12.25 7.60
C ASP A 118 -6.76 -11.49 6.28
N ARG A 119 -7.36 -10.29 6.18
CA ARG A 119 -7.14 -9.39 5.03
C ARG A 119 -5.67 -8.98 4.89
N ALA A 120 -5.01 -8.64 6.00
CA ALA A 120 -3.58 -8.31 6.00
C ALA A 120 -2.71 -9.49 5.54
N LYS A 121 -3.08 -10.71 5.93
CA LYS A 121 -2.38 -11.93 5.49
C LYS A 121 -2.52 -12.16 3.99
N ASN A 122 -3.73 -11.96 3.45
CA ASN A 122 -3.98 -12.06 2.01
C ASN A 122 -3.21 -11.00 1.23
N LEU A 123 -3.22 -9.75 1.69
CA LEU A 123 -2.46 -8.66 1.10
C LEU A 123 -0.94 -8.94 1.11
N SER A 124 -0.41 -9.42 2.24
CA SER A 124 1.00 -9.84 2.37
C SER A 124 1.36 -10.93 1.35
N THR A 125 0.45 -11.88 1.12
CA THR A 125 0.64 -12.97 0.16
C THR A 125 0.68 -12.45 -1.28
N PHE A 126 -0.23 -11.53 -1.63
CA PHE A 126 -0.21 -10.87 -2.93
C PHE A 126 1.07 -10.03 -3.12
N ARG A 127 1.44 -9.21 -2.13
CA ARG A 127 2.67 -8.40 -2.12
C ARG A 127 3.90 -9.28 -2.36
N ASN A 128 3.96 -10.45 -1.73
CA ASN A 128 5.05 -11.41 -1.91
C ASN A 128 5.18 -11.91 -3.36
N SER A 129 4.10 -11.93 -4.14
CA SER A 129 4.17 -12.27 -5.57
C SER A 129 4.74 -11.13 -6.43
N LEU A 130 4.72 -9.89 -5.93
CA LEU A 130 5.30 -8.73 -6.61
C LEU A 130 6.79 -8.55 -6.26
N VAL A 131 7.16 -8.78 -4.99
CA VAL A 131 8.53 -8.51 -4.50
C VAL A 131 9.45 -9.73 -4.52
N HIS A 132 8.89 -10.94 -4.60
CA HIS A 132 9.66 -12.17 -4.72
C HIS A 132 9.30 -12.88 -6.02
N ARG A 133 10.33 -13.40 -6.71
CA ARG A 133 10.11 -14.24 -7.88
C ARG A 133 9.41 -15.53 -7.48
N LYS A 134 8.15 -15.69 -7.87
CA LYS A 134 7.35 -16.90 -7.65
C LYS A 134 7.21 -17.71 -8.95
N PRO A 135 6.95 -19.02 -8.86
CA PRO A 135 6.52 -19.81 -10.02
C PRO A 135 5.21 -19.26 -10.61
N LEU A 136 5.00 -19.42 -11.91
CA LEU A 136 3.76 -19.00 -12.59
C LEU A 136 2.52 -19.73 -12.03
N SER A 137 2.70 -20.95 -11.53
CA SER A 137 1.65 -21.76 -10.91
C SER A 137 1.34 -21.37 -9.45
N ALA A 138 1.98 -20.34 -8.90
CA ALA A 138 1.75 -19.96 -7.51
C ALA A 138 0.31 -19.41 -7.35
N PRO A 139 -0.52 -20.04 -6.50
CA PRO A 139 -1.91 -19.64 -6.31
C PRO A 139 -2.00 -18.18 -5.85
N ASN A 140 -3.04 -17.47 -6.31
CA ASN A 140 -3.33 -16.08 -5.92
C ASN A 140 -2.21 -15.07 -6.19
N SER A 141 -1.23 -15.42 -7.04
CA SER A 141 -0.19 -14.48 -7.49
C SER A 141 -0.75 -13.46 -8.48
N PHE A 142 -0.06 -12.35 -8.67
CA PHE A 142 -0.42 -11.37 -9.70
C PHE A 142 -0.55 -12.00 -11.10
N CYS A 143 0.39 -12.87 -11.46
CA CYS A 143 0.35 -13.59 -12.74
C CYS A 143 -0.83 -14.57 -12.81
N ALA A 144 -1.09 -15.33 -11.74
CA ALA A 144 -2.25 -16.23 -11.69
C ALA A 144 -3.57 -15.44 -11.87
N ARG A 145 -3.74 -14.31 -11.18
CA ARG A 145 -4.95 -13.47 -11.34
C ARG A 145 -5.11 -12.94 -12.76
N PHE A 146 -4.03 -12.52 -13.40
CA PHE A 146 -4.09 -12.10 -14.80
C PHE A 146 -4.58 -13.24 -15.72
N LEU A 147 -4.03 -14.44 -15.53
CA LEU A 147 -4.38 -15.61 -16.34
C LEU A 147 -5.81 -16.11 -16.06
N ASP A 148 -6.25 -16.08 -14.80
CA ASP A 148 -7.54 -16.61 -14.35
C ASP A 148 -8.69 -15.64 -14.63
N GLU A 149 -8.49 -14.34 -14.40
CA GLU A 149 -9.55 -13.32 -14.48
C GLU A 149 -9.68 -12.70 -15.88
N GLY A 150 -8.63 -12.75 -16.71
CA GLY A 150 -8.61 -12.11 -18.03
C GLY A 150 -8.71 -10.58 -17.98
N ILE A 151 -8.37 -9.98 -16.84
CA ILE A 151 -8.44 -8.54 -16.58
C ILE A 151 -7.08 -7.88 -16.87
N HIS A 152 -7.09 -6.64 -17.38
CA HIS A 152 -5.87 -5.88 -17.62
C HIS A 152 -5.02 -5.76 -16.33
N PRO A 153 -3.69 -5.99 -16.39
CA PRO A 153 -2.82 -5.99 -15.21
C PRO A 153 -2.95 -4.74 -14.33
N ASP A 154 -3.06 -3.55 -14.93
CA ASP A 154 -3.21 -2.30 -14.19
C ASP A 154 -4.51 -2.25 -13.37
N ARG A 155 -5.62 -2.81 -13.88
CA ARG A 155 -6.88 -2.87 -13.13
C ARG A 155 -6.78 -3.81 -11.93
N ILE A 156 -6.06 -4.93 -12.07
CA ILE A 156 -5.78 -5.84 -10.96
C ILE A 156 -4.98 -5.11 -9.88
N LEU A 157 -3.90 -4.41 -10.28
CA LEU A 157 -3.07 -3.65 -9.35
C LEU A 157 -3.84 -2.50 -8.70
N GLU A 158 -4.67 -1.77 -9.44
CA GLU A 158 -5.49 -0.70 -8.90
C GLU A 158 -6.49 -1.22 -7.84
N ASN A 159 -7.16 -2.33 -8.13
CA ASN A 159 -8.10 -2.95 -7.19
C ASN A 159 -7.40 -3.41 -5.91
N VAL A 160 -6.23 -4.03 -6.02
CA VAL A 160 -5.47 -4.45 -4.84
C VAL A 160 -4.89 -3.24 -4.08
N ALA A 161 -4.50 -2.17 -4.78
CA ALA A 161 -4.08 -0.93 -4.13
C ALA A 161 -5.23 -0.27 -3.36
N ARG A 162 -6.45 -0.28 -3.90
CA ARG A 162 -7.66 0.17 -3.18
C ARG A 162 -7.88 -0.66 -1.92
N GLU A 163 -7.81 -1.99 -2.02
CA GLU A 163 -7.94 -2.88 -0.86
C GLU A 163 -6.85 -2.63 0.19
N ALA A 164 -5.61 -2.39 -0.25
CA ALA A 164 -4.49 -2.11 0.65
C ALA A 164 -4.67 -0.79 1.41
N ILE A 165 -5.19 0.24 0.75
CA ILE A 165 -5.45 1.56 1.36
C ILE A 165 -6.65 1.51 2.29
N ASP A 166 -7.74 0.85 1.88
CA ASP A 166 -8.89 0.59 2.76
C ASP A 166 -8.43 -0.12 4.04
N LEU A 167 -7.62 -1.17 3.88
CA LEU A 167 -7.09 -1.93 5.00
C LEU A 167 -6.19 -1.08 5.91
N LYS A 168 -5.32 -0.25 5.33
CA LYS A 168 -4.50 0.73 6.06
C LYS A 168 -5.37 1.63 6.94
N PHE A 169 -6.44 2.20 6.40
CA PHE A 169 -7.35 3.05 7.16
C PHE A 169 -8.10 2.28 8.26
N ALA A 170 -8.52 1.04 7.98
CA ALA A 170 -9.11 0.18 9.00
C ALA A 170 -8.14 -0.13 10.17
N PHE A 171 -6.83 -0.28 9.89
CA PHE A 171 -5.82 -0.38 10.95
C PHE A 171 -5.64 0.93 11.72
N ILE A 172 -5.68 2.09 11.05
CA ILE A 172 -5.64 3.39 11.74
C ILE A 172 -6.82 3.51 12.70
N GLN A 173 -8.02 3.19 12.25
CA GLN A 173 -9.21 3.21 13.09
C GLN A 173 -9.08 2.26 14.29
N ALA A 174 -8.62 1.02 14.04
CA ALA A 174 -8.47 0.01 15.09
C ALA A 174 -7.48 0.42 16.18
N VAL A 175 -6.43 1.19 15.87
CA VAL A 175 -5.49 1.68 16.90
C VAL A 175 -5.95 2.96 17.58
N THR A 176 -6.84 3.75 16.97
CA THR A 176 -7.39 4.96 17.60
C THR A 176 -8.54 4.65 18.57
N GLU A 177 -9.17 3.48 18.44
CA GLU A 177 -10.27 3.02 19.31
C GLU A 177 -9.78 2.18 20.51
N GLN A 178 -8.48 1.85 20.58
CA GLN A 178 -7.83 1.15 21.69
C GLN A 178 -7.41 2.12 22.80
#